data_AF-A0A8C6S8I4-F1
#
_entry.id   AF-A0A8C6S8I4-F1
#
_cell.length_a   1.000
_cell.length_b   1.000
_cell.length_c   1.000
_cell.angle_alpha   90.00
_cell.angle_beta   90.00
_cell.angle_gamma   90.00
#
_symmetry.space_group_name_H-M   'P 1'
#
loop_
_entity.id
_entity.type
_entity.pdbx_description
1 polymer ?
#
loop_
_entity_poly.entity_id
_entity_poly.type
_entity_poly.pdbx_seq_one_letter_code
_entity_poly.pdbx_strand_id
1 'polypeptide(L)'
;MASTYETSEGGYSTAYAESDYTDRDTDREEPEQCPDQESEGEDQSCATVLTLKQDDSQDEDPDEDTDAGGQDTGAGGQGPGAGVQLRTEAPSGELALLLAQSDILHTGDSRLKAEGYRLLQDNKTEYGDSREFVWRLARALSDMYWCAADLQERRALAQQGLEEAELALQKDGLNIEGHKWFAMLTGLTVDHESIHNKIRSSCVMKEHVDQALALTSSDPVCFYLLAKWCYQVASLDWLEKKAAAALYPSPPAPHCSRHLTTFSRQRG
;
A
#
# COMPACT_ATOMS: atom_id res chain seq x y z
N MET A 1 -16.21 80.07 -8.93
CA MET A 1 -14.87 79.58 -8.54
C MET A 1 -14.72 78.22 -9.21
N ALA A 2 -14.31 78.22 -10.48
CA ALA A 2 -12.92 78.12 -10.97
C ALA A 2 -12.44 76.67 -11.00
N SER A 3 -12.39 76.08 -12.18
CA SER A 3 -11.19 75.39 -12.65
C SER A 3 -11.20 75.30 -14.17
N THR A 4 -10.13 75.81 -14.75
CA THR A 4 -9.89 76.04 -16.17
C THR A 4 -9.36 74.80 -16.86
N TYR A 5 -9.76 74.68 -18.12
CA TYR A 5 -9.19 73.84 -19.17
C TYR A 5 -7.74 74.22 -19.48
N GLU A 6 -6.89 73.26 -19.82
CA GLU A 6 -5.80 73.43 -20.78
C GLU A 6 -5.33 72.06 -21.33
N THR A 7 -5.24 72.00 -22.66
CA THR A 7 -4.84 70.88 -23.53
C THR A 7 -3.35 70.95 -23.88
N SER A 8 -2.64 69.82 -24.04
CA SER A 8 -1.43 69.79 -24.87
C SER A 8 -1.04 68.37 -25.34
N GLU A 9 -0.52 68.34 -26.57
CA GLU A 9 -0.13 67.27 -27.51
C GLU A 9 0.86 66.25 -26.91
N GLY A 10 0.95 64.98 -27.33
CA GLY A 10 1.08 64.42 -28.68
C GLY A 10 2.49 63.80 -28.80
N GLY A 11 2.57 62.47 -28.90
CA GLY A 11 3.86 61.77 -28.98
C GLY A 11 3.70 60.25 -29.04
N TYR A 12 3.32 59.74 -30.21
CA TYR A 12 3.38 58.33 -30.57
C TYR A 12 4.78 58.02 -31.11
N SER A 13 5.42 56.97 -30.61
CA SER A 13 6.63 56.40 -31.22
C SER A 13 6.42 54.91 -31.42
N THR A 14 6.15 54.55 -32.68
CA THR A 14 6.19 53.19 -33.20
C THR A 14 7.53 53.00 -33.91
N ALA A 15 8.28 51.96 -33.55
CA ALA A 15 9.40 51.49 -34.36
C ALA A 15 9.13 50.03 -34.73
N TYR A 16 9.27 49.81 -36.04
CA TYR A 16 8.90 48.63 -36.80
C TYR A 16 9.77 47.40 -36.51
N ALA A 17 9.16 46.24 -36.76
CA ALA A 17 9.81 44.95 -36.91
C ALA A 17 10.63 44.87 -38.21
N GLU A 18 11.74 44.12 -38.17
CA GLU A 18 12.32 43.48 -39.35
C GLU A 18 12.59 42.00 -39.04
N SER A 19 12.07 41.14 -39.91
CA SER A 19 12.38 39.72 -40.11
C SER A 19 13.77 39.59 -40.77
N ASP A 20 14.45 38.45 -40.98
CA ASP A 20 14.00 37.13 -41.46
C ASP A 20 15.24 36.22 -41.67
N TYR A 21 15.03 34.89 -41.72
CA TYR A 21 15.83 33.81 -42.39
C TYR A 21 17.31 33.59 -42.01
N THR A 22 17.82 32.40 -41.67
CA THR A 22 17.91 31.10 -42.41
C THR A 22 18.61 30.08 -41.49
N ASP A 23 18.15 28.83 -41.35
CA ASP A 23 18.45 27.62 -42.15
C ASP A 23 19.65 26.78 -41.63
N ARG A 24 19.29 25.56 -41.20
CA ARG A 24 19.94 24.25 -41.35
C ARG A 24 21.35 23.89 -40.81
N ASP A 25 21.28 22.75 -40.11
CA ASP A 25 22.13 21.55 -40.16
C ASP A 25 23.60 21.64 -39.74
N THR A 26 23.94 20.96 -38.63
CA THR A 26 24.83 19.78 -38.68
C THR A 26 24.95 19.06 -37.32
N ASP A 27 24.50 17.80 -37.33
CA ASP A 27 25.03 16.57 -36.72
C ASP A 27 26.05 16.66 -35.57
N ARG A 28 25.79 15.91 -34.48
CA ARG A 28 26.60 14.73 -34.08
C ARG A 28 25.98 13.96 -32.91
N GLU A 29 25.75 12.67 -33.12
CA GLU A 29 25.44 11.66 -32.10
C GLU A 29 26.67 11.34 -31.23
N GLU A 30 26.48 11.15 -29.93
CA GLU A 30 27.39 10.38 -29.05
C GLU A 30 26.53 9.48 -28.13
N PRO A 31 26.66 8.14 -28.19
CA PRO A 31 26.02 7.24 -27.26
C PRO A 31 26.95 6.97 -26.07
N GLU A 32 26.54 7.36 -24.85
CA GLU A 32 27.24 6.94 -23.64
C GLU A 32 26.98 5.45 -23.37
N GLN A 33 28.09 4.72 -23.29
CA GLN A 33 28.19 3.28 -23.06
C GLN A 33 27.90 2.95 -21.58
N CYS A 34 26.96 2.03 -21.34
CA CYS A 34 26.86 1.33 -20.05
C CYS A 34 27.97 0.27 -19.97
N PRO A 35 28.74 0.16 -18.87
CA PRO A 35 29.59 -0.98 -18.65
C PRO A 35 28.76 -2.18 -18.15
N ASP A 36 28.99 -3.33 -18.78
CA ASP A 36 28.59 -4.65 -18.31
C ASP A 36 29.12 -4.89 -16.89
N GLN A 37 28.26 -5.38 -16.00
CA GLN A 37 28.70 -6.13 -14.82
C GLN A 37 27.99 -7.48 -14.76
N GLU A 38 28.84 -8.48 -14.57
CA GLU A 38 28.63 -9.90 -14.73
C GLU A 38 27.76 -10.48 -13.61
N SER A 39 27.09 -11.58 -13.98
CA SER A 39 26.26 -12.42 -13.14
C SER A 39 27.10 -13.42 -12.36
N GLU A 40 27.06 -13.35 -11.02
CA GLU A 40 27.23 -14.47 -10.09
C GLU A 40 26.22 -14.17 -8.95
N GLY A 41 25.24 -15.01 -8.62
CA GLY A 41 25.38 -16.36 -8.09
C GLY A 41 25.10 -16.32 -6.59
N GLU A 42 24.18 -17.18 -6.14
CA GLU A 42 24.01 -17.68 -4.76
C GLU A 42 22.85 -17.16 -3.87
N ASP A 43 22.28 -18.15 -3.19
CA ASP A 43 21.02 -18.21 -2.47
C ASP A 43 21.01 -17.51 -1.10
N GLN A 44 19.93 -16.80 -0.76
CA GLN A 44 19.52 -16.52 0.63
C GLN A 44 18.04 -16.10 0.64
N SER A 45 17.08 -17.00 0.93
CA SER A 45 16.63 -17.44 2.25
C SER A 45 16.05 -16.32 3.15
N CYS A 46 14.72 -16.21 3.09
CA CYS A 46 13.73 -15.88 4.14
C CYS A 46 13.87 -14.65 5.07
N ALA A 47 12.73 -13.93 5.14
CA ALA A 47 12.14 -13.30 6.32
C ALA A 47 12.89 -12.12 6.97
N THR A 48 12.55 -10.88 6.58
CA THR A 48 12.73 -9.72 7.47
C THR A 48 11.78 -8.57 7.09
N VAL A 49 10.60 -8.47 7.70
CA VAL A 49 9.95 -7.17 8.00
C VAL A 49 9.06 -7.33 9.24
N LEU A 50 9.68 -7.33 10.42
CA LEU A 50 9.00 -7.00 11.68
C LEU A 50 10.03 -6.34 12.61
N THR A 51 10.28 -5.05 12.44
CA THR A 51 10.96 -4.25 13.48
C THR A 51 10.57 -2.79 13.40
N LEU A 52 9.48 -2.42 14.08
CA LEU A 52 9.30 -1.05 14.58
C LEU A 52 8.52 -1.09 15.91
N LYS A 53 9.27 -1.17 17.01
CA LYS A 53 9.09 -0.48 18.33
C LYS A 53 10.05 -1.09 19.36
N GLN A 54 11.08 -0.33 19.78
CA GLN A 54 11.18 0.37 21.09
C GLN A 54 11.75 -0.56 22.20
N ASP A 55 12.62 -0.18 23.13
CA ASP A 55 13.05 1.11 23.68
C ASP A 55 14.44 0.95 24.35
N ASP A 56 15.06 2.09 24.63
CA ASP A 56 16.29 2.31 25.40
C ASP A 56 16.26 1.74 26.84
N SER A 57 17.35 1.10 27.27
CA SER A 57 18.11 1.37 28.52
C SER A 57 19.11 0.25 28.82
N GLN A 58 20.38 0.63 29.05
CA GLN A 58 21.49 -0.24 29.45
C GLN A 58 21.62 -0.28 30.98
N ASP A 59 21.99 -1.44 31.55
CA ASP A 59 23.32 -1.68 32.16
C ASP A 59 23.35 -3.01 32.97
N GLU A 60 24.26 -3.92 32.55
CA GLU A 60 25.20 -4.83 33.27
C GLU A 60 24.78 -5.49 34.62
N ASP A 61 25.06 -6.75 35.00
CA ASP A 61 25.87 -7.90 34.52
C ASP A 61 25.47 -9.16 35.36
N PRO A 62 25.76 -10.41 34.92
CA PRO A 62 25.54 -11.64 35.69
C PRO A 62 26.84 -12.30 36.18
N ASP A 63 26.82 -12.90 37.38
CA ASP A 63 27.88 -13.82 37.84
C ASP A 63 27.36 -15.25 38.04
N GLU A 64 28.24 -16.18 37.65
CA GLU A 64 28.15 -17.65 37.58
C GLU A 64 27.91 -18.34 38.94
N ASP A 65 27.26 -19.52 38.93
CA ASP A 65 27.95 -20.77 39.29
C ASP A 65 27.06 -22.02 39.14
N THR A 66 27.46 -22.87 38.18
CA THR A 66 27.81 -24.30 38.29
C THR A 66 27.11 -25.19 39.34
N ASP A 67 26.44 -26.28 38.91
CA ASP A 67 26.88 -27.67 39.12
C ASP A 67 25.84 -28.71 38.60
N ALA A 68 26.35 -29.91 38.36
CA ALA A 68 26.00 -30.89 37.36
C ALA A 68 25.09 -32.05 37.80
N GLY A 69 24.75 -32.87 36.79
CA GLY A 69 24.37 -34.28 36.92
C GLY A 69 23.05 -34.59 36.21
N GLY A 70 22.95 -35.44 35.19
CA GLY A 70 23.86 -36.38 34.54
C GLY A 70 23.00 -37.41 33.80
N GLN A 71 23.39 -37.78 32.58
CA GLN A 71 23.13 -39.03 31.80
C GLN A 71 21.66 -39.53 31.70
N ASP A 72 21.11 -39.87 30.53
CA ASP A 72 21.56 -40.95 29.65
C ASP A 72 20.79 -40.93 28.30
N THR A 73 21.41 -41.62 27.36
CA THR A 73 21.23 -41.83 25.92
C THR A 73 19.89 -42.41 25.43
N GLY A 74 19.58 -42.18 24.15
CA GLY A 74 18.58 -42.98 23.42
C GLY A 74 18.14 -42.39 22.09
N ALA A 75 18.80 -42.78 21.00
CA ALA A 75 18.49 -42.41 19.62
C ALA A 75 17.10 -42.90 19.15
N GLY A 76 16.41 -42.07 18.36
CA GLY A 76 15.17 -42.43 17.68
C GLY A 76 14.67 -41.31 16.78
N GLY A 77 15.25 -41.20 15.58
CA GLY A 77 14.80 -40.26 14.56
C GLY A 77 13.45 -40.65 13.97
N GLN A 78 12.51 -39.71 14.00
CA GLN A 78 11.46 -39.53 12.99
C GLN A 78 10.85 -38.16 13.21
N GLY A 79 11.23 -37.20 12.38
CA GLY A 79 10.65 -35.86 12.41
C GLY A 79 9.18 -35.90 12.03
N PRO A 80 8.33 -35.05 12.62
CA PRO A 80 7.16 -34.59 11.93
C PRO A 80 7.61 -33.40 11.09
N GLY A 81 7.70 -33.61 9.78
CA GLY A 81 7.54 -32.49 8.86
C GLY A 81 6.19 -31.87 9.19
N ALA A 82 6.23 -30.74 9.89
CA ALA A 82 5.08 -29.92 10.18
C ALA A 82 4.62 -29.33 8.84
N GLY A 83 3.93 -30.14 8.05
CA GLY A 83 2.97 -29.63 7.10
C GLY A 83 2.00 -28.82 7.93
N VAL A 84 2.09 -27.50 7.85
CA VAL A 84 1.06 -26.59 8.33
C VAL A 84 -0.18 -26.95 7.51
N GLN A 85 -0.95 -27.90 8.01
CA GLN A 85 -2.32 -28.11 7.59
C GLN A 85 -3.02 -26.82 7.99
N LEU A 86 -3.16 -25.91 7.03
CA LEU A 86 -4.10 -24.82 7.11
C LEU A 86 -5.48 -25.47 7.21
N ARG A 87 -5.86 -25.88 8.42
CA ARG A 87 -7.20 -26.37 8.74
C ARG A 87 -8.11 -25.18 8.53
N THR A 88 -8.68 -25.09 7.35
CA THR A 88 -9.81 -24.20 7.09
C THR A 88 -11.00 -24.82 7.80
N GLU A 89 -11.08 -24.65 9.13
CA GLU A 89 -12.30 -24.99 9.84
C GLU A 89 -13.39 -24.09 9.28
N ALA A 90 -14.38 -24.71 8.63
CA ALA A 90 -15.49 -23.98 8.05
C ALA A 90 -16.16 -23.17 9.17
N PRO A 91 -16.53 -21.89 8.91
CA PRO A 91 -17.17 -21.07 9.91
C PRO A 91 -18.41 -21.78 10.45
N SER A 92 -18.66 -21.65 11.76
CA SER A 92 -19.90 -22.14 12.36
C SER A 92 -21.10 -21.57 11.58
N GLY A 93 -22.23 -22.30 11.57
CA GLY A 93 -23.42 -21.83 10.83
C GLY A 93 -23.87 -20.43 11.25
N GLU A 94 -23.70 -20.10 12.54
CA GLU A 94 -23.97 -18.77 13.09
C GLU A 94 -23.01 -17.70 12.56
N LEU A 95 -21.70 -17.97 12.59
CA LEU A 95 -20.70 -17.08 12.02
C LEU A 95 -20.94 -16.86 10.52
N ALA A 96 -21.23 -17.92 9.76
CA ALA A 96 -21.51 -17.80 8.33
C ALA A 96 -22.71 -16.87 8.04
N LEU A 97 -23.78 -16.94 8.84
CA LEU A 97 -24.93 -16.06 8.72
C LEU A 97 -24.58 -14.60 9.06
N LEU A 98 -23.80 -14.39 10.13
CA LEU A 98 -23.34 -13.05 10.52
C LEU A 98 -22.47 -12.42 9.43
N LEU A 99 -21.53 -13.17 8.86
CA LEU A 99 -20.66 -12.68 7.78
C LEU A 99 -21.47 -12.35 6.52
N ALA A 100 -22.42 -13.20 6.15
CA ALA A 100 -23.32 -12.95 5.01
C ALA A 100 -24.19 -11.70 5.24
N GLN A 101 -24.69 -11.50 6.46
CA GLN A 101 -25.43 -10.29 6.82
C GLN A 101 -24.55 -9.04 6.72
N SER A 102 -23.31 -9.09 7.21
CA SER A 102 -22.34 -8.01 7.06
C SER A 102 -22.06 -7.67 5.58
N ASP A 103 -21.90 -8.69 4.73
CA ASP A 103 -21.70 -8.53 3.29
C ASP A 103 -22.88 -7.83 2.62
N ILE A 104 -24.12 -8.18 2.98
CA ILE A 104 -25.32 -7.50 2.47
C ILE A 104 -25.33 -6.03 2.93
N LEU A 105 -25.08 -5.77 4.21
CA LEU A 105 -25.09 -4.42 4.79
C LEU A 105 -24.06 -3.49 4.14
N HIS A 106 -22.87 -4.00 3.79
CA HIS A 106 -21.84 -3.25 3.08
C HIS A 106 -22.32 -2.69 1.73
N THR A 107 -23.15 -3.44 1.00
CA THR A 107 -23.69 -3.00 -0.31
C THR A 107 -24.74 -1.88 -0.19
N GLY A 108 -25.19 -1.58 1.03
CA GLY A 108 -26.22 -0.59 1.31
C GLY A 108 -25.71 0.86 1.36
N ASP A 109 -26.59 1.76 1.80
CA ASP A 109 -26.28 3.16 2.07
C ASP A 109 -25.45 3.34 3.35
N SER A 110 -25.12 4.59 3.70
CA SER A 110 -24.35 4.91 4.92
C SER A 110 -24.98 4.37 6.21
N ARG A 111 -26.32 4.30 6.29
CA ARG A 111 -27.01 3.78 7.47
C ARG A 111 -26.83 2.26 7.59
N LEU A 112 -27.01 1.54 6.49
CA LEU A 112 -26.80 0.09 6.44
C LEU A 112 -25.33 -0.28 6.67
N LYS A 113 -24.39 0.48 6.12
CA LYS A 113 -22.96 0.32 6.41
C LYS A 113 -22.64 0.49 7.90
N ALA A 114 -23.23 1.49 8.55
CA ALA A 114 -23.09 1.67 10.00
C ALA A 114 -23.74 0.55 10.83
N GLU A 115 -24.83 -0.04 10.35
CA GLU A 115 -25.39 -1.28 10.93
C GLU A 115 -24.43 -2.46 10.77
N GLY A 116 -23.80 -2.62 9.60
CA GLY A 116 -22.81 -3.68 9.34
C GLY A 116 -21.57 -3.55 10.23
N TYR A 117 -21.09 -2.33 10.45
CA TYR A 117 -20.00 -2.06 11.38
C TYR A 117 -20.37 -2.42 12.83
N ARG A 118 -21.54 -1.98 13.30
CA ARG A 118 -22.02 -2.32 14.66
C ARG A 118 -22.17 -3.82 14.85
N LEU A 119 -22.77 -4.51 13.88
CA LEU A 119 -22.91 -5.98 13.90
C LEU A 119 -21.55 -6.66 14.10
N LEU A 120 -20.53 -6.25 13.37
CA LEU A 120 -19.18 -6.82 13.54
C LEU A 120 -18.58 -6.43 14.89
N GLN A 121 -18.63 -5.16 15.30
CA GLN A 121 -18.08 -4.73 16.59
C GLN A 121 -18.69 -5.48 17.78
N ASP A 122 -20.01 -5.67 17.78
CA ASP A 122 -20.73 -6.35 18.86
C ASP A 122 -20.33 -7.83 18.99
N ASN A 123 -19.76 -8.43 17.94
CA ASN A 123 -19.35 -9.84 17.89
C ASN A 123 -17.82 -10.03 17.82
N LYS A 124 -17.04 -8.95 17.93
CA LYS A 124 -15.58 -9.00 17.83
C LYS A 124 -14.94 -9.87 18.91
N THR A 125 -15.50 -9.90 20.12
CA THR A 125 -14.99 -10.73 21.22
C THR A 125 -15.09 -12.22 20.94
N GLU A 126 -16.09 -12.64 20.18
CA GLU A 126 -16.35 -14.05 19.87
C GLU A 126 -15.64 -14.49 18.58
N TYR A 127 -15.69 -13.66 17.54
CA TYR A 127 -15.23 -14.04 16.20
C TYR A 127 -13.98 -13.29 15.72
N GLY A 128 -13.38 -12.44 16.56
CA GLY A 128 -12.18 -11.66 16.19
C GLY A 128 -10.96 -12.48 15.81
N ASP A 129 -10.92 -13.78 16.14
CA ASP A 129 -9.84 -14.67 15.72
C ASP A 129 -10.07 -15.28 14.32
N SER A 130 -11.29 -15.20 13.78
CA SER A 130 -11.64 -15.75 12.48
C SER A 130 -11.07 -14.91 11.33
N ARG A 131 -10.27 -15.56 10.47
CA ARG A 131 -9.76 -14.95 9.22
C ARG A 131 -10.84 -14.29 8.38
N GLU A 132 -12.03 -14.88 8.30
CA GLU A 132 -13.13 -14.36 7.48
C GLU A 132 -13.84 -13.16 8.11
N PHE A 133 -13.77 -13.05 9.43
CA PHE A 133 -14.36 -11.96 10.18
C PHE A 133 -13.49 -10.71 10.12
N VAL A 134 -12.18 -10.87 10.33
CA VAL A 134 -11.24 -9.75 10.53
C VAL A 134 -11.18 -8.83 9.29
N TRP A 135 -11.07 -9.38 8.07
CA TRP A 135 -11.03 -8.52 6.87
C TRP A 135 -12.37 -7.80 6.64
N ARG A 136 -13.50 -8.38 7.05
CA ARG A 136 -14.81 -7.72 6.98
C ARG A 136 -14.93 -6.58 7.98
N LEU A 137 -14.29 -6.70 9.15
CA LEU A 137 -14.18 -5.60 10.11
C LEU A 137 -13.32 -4.46 9.56
N ALA A 138 -12.17 -4.78 8.95
CA ALA A 138 -11.35 -3.79 8.24
C ALA A 138 -12.15 -3.03 7.15
N ARG A 139 -12.92 -3.77 6.34
CA ARG A 139 -13.84 -3.19 5.36
C ARG A 139 -14.86 -2.26 6.01
N ALA A 140 -15.53 -2.71 7.08
CA ALA A 140 -16.54 -1.91 7.76
C ALA A 140 -15.96 -0.62 8.38
N LEU A 141 -14.71 -0.66 8.86
CA LEU A 141 -13.99 0.53 9.31
C LEU A 141 -13.73 1.51 8.15
N SER A 142 -13.40 1.01 6.96
CA SER A 142 -13.29 1.84 5.75
C SER A 142 -14.64 2.44 5.32
N ASP A 143 -15.75 1.70 5.49
CA ASP A 143 -17.10 2.24 5.25
C ASP A 143 -17.41 3.40 6.21
N MET A 144 -17.08 3.22 7.48
CA MET A 144 -17.27 4.26 8.50
C MET A 144 -16.41 5.48 8.24
N TYR A 145 -15.18 5.33 7.72
CA TYR A 145 -14.35 6.47 7.30
C TYR A 145 -15.10 7.39 6.34
N TRP A 146 -15.77 6.84 5.34
CA TRP A 146 -16.52 7.64 4.36
C TRP A 146 -17.81 8.25 4.93
N CYS A 147 -18.34 7.66 6.01
CA CYS A 147 -19.53 8.17 6.71
C CYS A 147 -19.20 9.22 7.78
N ALA A 148 -17.98 9.21 8.33
CA ALA A 148 -17.53 10.14 9.35
C ALA A 148 -17.42 11.57 8.80
N ALA A 149 -17.82 12.54 9.60
CA ALA A 149 -17.73 13.96 9.26
C ALA A 149 -16.44 14.60 9.79
N ASP A 150 -15.95 14.12 10.93
CA ASP A 150 -14.76 14.64 11.58
C ASP A 150 -13.47 14.00 11.04
N LEU A 151 -12.44 14.83 10.85
CA LEU A 151 -11.17 14.37 10.28
C LEU A 151 -10.37 13.51 11.27
N GLN A 152 -10.46 13.82 12.57
CA GLN A 152 -9.77 13.04 13.59
C GLN A 152 -10.42 11.66 13.76
N GLU A 153 -11.75 11.59 13.69
CA GLU A 153 -12.52 10.35 13.63
C GLU A 153 -12.15 9.52 12.39
N ARG A 154 -12.12 10.13 11.20
CA ARG A 154 -11.66 9.48 9.97
C ARG A 154 -10.27 8.87 10.12
N ARG A 155 -9.33 9.63 10.67
CA ARG A 155 -7.97 9.15 10.90
C ARG A 155 -7.94 7.95 11.84
N ALA A 156 -8.70 7.98 12.93
CA ALA A 156 -8.79 6.88 13.87
C ALA A 156 -9.41 5.62 13.23
N LEU A 157 -10.45 5.78 12.42
CA LEU A 157 -11.10 4.68 11.71
C LEU A 157 -10.17 4.05 10.65
N ALA A 158 -9.45 4.87 9.89
CA ALA A 158 -8.48 4.39 8.91
C ALA A 158 -7.34 3.61 9.59
N GLN A 159 -6.82 4.12 10.70
CA GLN A 159 -5.76 3.45 11.47
C GLN A 159 -6.24 2.12 12.06
N GLN A 160 -7.40 2.09 12.72
CA GLN A 160 -7.98 0.85 13.24
C GLN A 160 -8.25 -0.16 12.12
N GLY A 161 -8.79 0.30 10.99
CA GLY A 161 -9.03 -0.58 9.85
C GLY A 161 -7.76 -1.20 9.31
N LEU A 162 -6.67 -0.42 9.24
CA LEU A 162 -5.36 -0.90 8.79
C LEU A 162 -4.82 -2.00 9.71
N GLU A 163 -4.94 -1.84 11.03
CA GLU A 163 -4.55 -2.84 12.03
C GLU A 163 -5.34 -4.15 11.86
N GLU A 164 -6.64 -4.06 11.62
CA GLU A 164 -7.47 -5.25 11.33
C GLU A 164 -7.08 -5.89 9.99
N ALA A 165 -6.83 -5.10 8.95
CA ALA A 165 -6.39 -5.64 7.65
C ALA A 165 -5.03 -6.35 7.77
N GLU A 166 -4.11 -5.80 8.56
CA GLU A 166 -2.82 -6.43 8.86
C GLU A 166 -3.02 -7.75 9.62
N LEU A 167 -3.91 -7.78 10.62
CA LEU A 167 -4.25 -9.01 11.33
C LEU A 167 -4.84 -10.07 10.40
N ALA A 168 -5.67 -9.68 9.43
CA ALA A 168 -6.19 -10.60 8.42
C ALA A 168 -5.06 -11.24 7.59
N LEU A 169 -4.05 -10.46 7.21
CA LEU A 169 -2.89 -10.93 6.44
C LEU A 169 -1.91 -11.77 7.29
N GLN A 170 -1.78 -11.49 8.59
CA GLN A 170 -1.03 -12.35 9.51
C GLN A 170 -1.68 -13.73 9.64
N LYS A 171 -3.03 -13.80 9.59
CA LYS A 171 -3.79 -15.05 9.65
C LYS A 171 -3.79 -15.81 8.32
N ASP A 172 -3.86 -15.09 7.21
CA ASP A 172 -3.72 -15.65 5.86
C ASP A 172 -3.08 -14.64 4.91
N GLY A 173 -1.78 -14.81 4.67
CA GLY A 173 -1.00 -13.95 3.79
C GLY A 173 -1.37 -14.07 2.31
N LEU A 174 -2.27 -14.98 1.93
CA LEU A 174 -2.82 -15.10 0.58
C LEU A 174 -4.28 -14.63 0.51
N ASN A 175 -4.78 -13.95 1.54
CA ASN A 175 -6.15 -13.45 1.57
C ASN A 175 -6.32 -12.23 0.63
N ILE A 176 -7.02 -12.44 -0.48
CA ILE A 176 -7.30 -11.40 -1.50
C ILE A 176 -8.00 -10.18 -0.87
N GLU A 177 -9.02 -10.41 -0.05
CA GLU A 177 -9.77 -9.34 0.61
C GLU A 177 -8.89 -8.59 1.62
N GLY A 178 -8.05 -9.31 2.37
CA GLY A 178 -7.05 -8.74 3.27
C GLY A 178 -6.12 -7.77 2.54
N HIS A 179 -5.53 -8.20 1.41
CA HIS A 179 -4.67 -7.34 0.59
C HIS A 179 -5.42 -6.12 0.04
N LYS A 180 -6.65 -6.30 -0.44
CA LYS A 180 -7.49 -5.21 -0.97
C LYS A 180 -7.79 -4.15 0.09
N TRP A 181 -8.29 -4.56 1.26
CA TRP A 181 -8.67 -3.62 2.32
C TRP A 181 -7.44 -2.99 2.97
N PHE A 182 -6.33 -3.72 3.10
CA PHE A 182 -5.05 -3.17 3.53
C PHE A 182 -4.58 -2.04 2.60
N ALA A 183 -4.60 -2.28 1.28
CA ALA A 183 -4.24 -1.26 0.30
C ALA A 183 -5.16 -0.04 0.37
N MET A 184 -6.48 -0.25 0.44
CA MET A 184 -7.44 0.84 0.57
C MET A 184 -7.13 1.68 1.81
N LEU A 185 -7.00 1.06 2.98
CA LEU A 185 -6.78 1.73 4.27
C LEU A 185 -5.42 2.43 4.34
N THR A 186 -4.36 1.84 3.77
CA THR A 186 -3.07 2.51 3.59
C THR A 186 -3.21 3.81 2.80
N GLY A 187 -4.04 3.79 1.74
CA GLY A 187 -4.36 4.97 0.95
C GLY A 187 -5.22 6.03 1.67
N LEU A 188 -5.84 5.68 2.81
CA LEU A 188 -6.64 6.58 3.64
C LEU A 188 -5.84 7.20 4.81
N THR A 189 -4.73 6.59 5.22
CA THR A 189 -3.90 7.08 6.35
C THR A 189 -2.88 8.15 5.94
N VAL A 190 -2.57 8.26 4.64
CA VAL A 190 -1.46 9.08 4.11
C VAL A 190 -1.64 10.60 4.19
N ASP A 191 -2.84 11.13 4.44
CA ASP A 191 -3.13 12.56 4.25
C ASP A 191 -2.21 13.51 5.06
N HIS A 192 -1.73 13.05 6.23
CA HIS A 192 -0.93 13.86 7.17
C HIS A 192 0.56 13.52 7.20
N GLU A 193 1.02 12.68 6.27
CA GLU A 193 2.40 12.22 6.25
C GLU A 193 3.34 13.18 5.50
N SER A 194 4.63 13.13 5.86
CA SER A 194 5.69 13.78 5.07
C SER A 194 5.70 13.21 3.65
N ILE A 195 6.26 13.95 2.69
CA ILE A 195 6.28 13.46 1.31
C ILE A 195 7.02 12.13 1.14
N HIS A 196 8.10 11.93 1.91
CA HIS A 196 8.83 10.66 1.93
C HIS A 196 7.96 9.50 2.43
N ASN A 197 7.19 9.73 3.49
CA ASN A 197 6.27 8.73 4.03
C ASN A 197 5.11 8.47 3.07
N LYS A 198 4.55 9.51 2.42
CA LYS A 198 3.54 9.35 1.36
C LYS A 198 4.04 8.49 0.21
N ILE A 199 5.26 8.73 -0.26
CA ILE A 199 5.88 7.90 -1.31
C ILE A 199 6.01 6.46 -0.82
N ARG A 200 6.56 6.24 0.38
CA ARG A 200 6.70 4.89 0.98
C ARG A 200 5.36 4.17 1.08
N SER A 201 4.37 4.80 1.70
CA SER A 201 3.02 4.27 1.88
C SER A 201 2.34 3.99 0.53
N SER A 202 2.57 4.82 -0.49
CA SER A 202 2.06 4.57 -1.85
C SER A 202 2.67 3.32 -2.50
N CYS A 203 3.95 3.04 -2.26
CA CYS A 203 4.62 1.84 -2.75
C CYS A 203 4.08 0.59 -2.06
N VAL A 204 3.91 0.63 -0.74
CA VAL A 204 3.29 -0.44 0.04
C VAL A 204 1.86 -0.70 -0.45
N MET A 205 1.04 0.34 -0.60
CA MET A 205 -0.31 0.23 -1.16
C MET A 205 -0.29 -0.50 -2.51
N LYS A 206 0.61 -0.12 -3.43
CA LYS A 206 0.74 -0.77 -4.73
C LYS A 206 1.08 -2.25 -4.61
N GLU A 207 2.02 -2.62 -3.75
CA GLU A 207 2.43 -4.01 -3.56
C GLU A 207 1.23 -4.89 -3.17
N HIS A 208 0.40 -4.44 -2.23
CA HIS A 208 -0.81 -5.17 -1.84
C HIS A 208 -1.87 -5.22 -2.96
N VAL A 209 -2.01 -4.16 -3.78
CA VAL A 209 -2.89 -4.19 -4.96
C VAL A 209 -2.39 -5.22 -5.98
N ASP A 210 -1.09 -5.25 -6.27
CA ASP A 210 -0.48 -6.21 -7.20
C ASP A 210 -0.68 -7.66 -6.71
N GLN A 211 -0.53 -7.91 -5.40
CA GLN A 211 -0.82 -9.23 -4.81
C GLN A 211 -2.29 -9.63 -4.95
N ALA A 212 -3.23 -8.72 -4.63
CA ALA A 212 -4.66 -8.98 -4.79
C ALA A 212 -5.03 -9.30 -6.27
N LEU A 213 -4.45 -8.57 -7.22
CA LEU A 213 -4.69 -8.77 -8.65
C LEU A 213 -4.03 -10.04 -9.21
N ALA A 214 -2.89 -10.46 -8.64
CA ALA A 214 -2.25 -11.72 -8.99
C ALA A 214 -3.12 -12.93 -8.59
N LEU A 215 -3.82 -12.81 -7.46
CA LEU A 215 -4.72 -13.84 -6.93
C LEU A 215 -6.13 -13.77 -7.54
N THR A 216 -6.61 -12.59 -7.96
CA THR A 216 -7.90 -12.39 -8.61
C THR A 216 -7.82 -11.35 -9.72
N SER A 217 -8.11 -11.76 -10.95
CA SER A 217 -7.89 -10.95 -12.15
C SER A 217 -8.94 -9.85 -12.42
N SER A 218 -9.94 -9.67 -11.55
CA SER A 218 -11.09 -8.81 -11.87
C SER A 218 -11.77 -8.13 -10.66
N ASP A 219 -11.00 -7.55 -9.73
CA ASP A 219 -11.58 -6.72 -8.66
C ASP A 219 -11.59 -5.22 -9.06
N PRO A 220 -12.77 -4.57 -9.15
CA PRO A 220 -12.87 -3.17 -9.58
C PRO A 220 -12.26 -2.18 -8.58
N VAL A 221 -12.24 -2.51 -7.28
CA VAL A 221 -11.59 -1.67 -6.26
C VAL A 221 -10.09 -1.71 -6.45
N CYS A 222 -9.50 -2.89 -6.69
CA CYS A 222 -8.07 -3.01 -6.97
C CYS A 222 -7.66 -2.21 -8.22
N PHE A 223 -8.45 -2.26 -9.29
CA PHE A 223 -8.19 -1.43 -10.48
C PHE A 223 -8.31 0.07 -10.21
N TYR A 224 -9.31 0.48 -9.42
CA TYR A 224 -9.44 1.87 -8.99
C TYR A 224 -8.23 2.35 -8.19
N LEU A 225 -7.76 1.54 -7.23
CA LEU A 225 -6.58 1.85 -6.41
C LEU A 225 -5.30 1.92 -7.26
N LEU A 226 -5.12 0.99 -8.21
CA LEU A 226 -4.00 1.02 -9.15
C LEU A 226 -4.03 2.28 -10.03
N ALA A 227 -5.21 2.64 -10.55
CA ALA A 227 -5.37 3.87 -11.35
C ALA A 227 -5.07 5.12 -10.51
N LYS A 228 -5.55 5.18 -9.26
CA LYS A 228 -5.25 6.26 -8.31
C LYS A 228 -3.74 6.38 -8.07
N TRP A 229 -3.06 5.24 -7.88
CA TRP A 229 -1.61 5.21 -7.70
C TRP A 229 -0.85 5.73 -8.94
N CYS A 230 -1.22 5.24 -10.13
CA CYS A 230 -0.59 5.69 -11.38
C CYS A 230 -0.75 7.21 -11.58
N TYR A 231 -1.92 7.75 -11.27
CA TYR A 231 -2.15 9.19 -11.30
C TYR A 231 -1.26 9.95 -10.32
N GLN A 232 -1.17 9.47 -9.07
CA GLN A 232 -0.31 10.07 -8.05
C GLN A 232 1.17 10.09 -8.48
N VAL A 233 1.69 8.97 -8.97
CA VAL A 233 3.08 8.88 -9.44
C VAL A 233 3.34 9.78 -10.65
N ALA A 234 2.39 9.87 -11.59
CA ALA A 234 2.50 10.77 -12.73
C ALA A 234 2.55 12.25 -12.30
N SER A 235 1.84 12.60 -11.23
CA SER A 235 1.79 13.95 -10.67
C SER A 235 3.00 14.36 -9.82
N LEU A 236 3.95 13.44 -9.56
CA LEU A 236 5.15 13.75 -8.78
C LEU A 236 6.12 14.68 -9.54
N ASP A 237 6.66 15.67 -8.84
CA ASP A 237 7.72 16.54 -9.33
C ASP A 237 9.05 15.79 -9.48
N TRP A 238 9.98 16.34 -10.27
CA TRP A 238 11.26 15.66 -10.57
C TRP A 238 12.09 15.33 -9.31
N LEU A 239 12.02 16.18 -8.28
CA LEU A 239 12.68 15.94 -6.98
C LEU A 239 12.05 14.77 -6.24
N GLU A 240 10.72 14.68 -6.27
CA GLU A 240 9.95 13.61 -5.64
C GLU A 240 10.19 12.27 -6.36
N LYS A 241 10.29 12.30 -7.69
CA LYS A 241 10.69 11.15 -8.51
C LYS A 241 12.09 10.67 -8.16
N LYS A 242 13.04 11.59 -7.94
CA LYS A 242 14.40 11.24 -7.51
C LYS A 242 14.43 10.66 -6.10
N ALA A 243 13.63 11.20 -5.17
CA ALA A 243 13.48 10.66 -3.82
C ALA A 243 12.84 9.27 -3.84
N ALA A 244 11.82 9.05 -4.67
CA ALA A 244 11.20 7.74 -4.87
C ALA A 244 12.20 6.73 -5.45
N ALA A 245 12.97 7.11 -6.47
CA ALA A 245 14.02 6.26 -7.04
C ALA A 245 15.16 5.94 -6.05
N ALA A 246 15.48 6.86 -5.13
CA ALA A 246 16.48 6.60 -4.09
C ALA A 246 15.98 5.67 -2.98
N LEU A 247 14.69 5.77 -2.62
CA LEU A 247 14.05 4.88 -1.64
C LEU A 247 13.76 3.50 -2.23
N TYR A 248 13.58 3.42 -3.55
CA TYR A 248 13.31 2.20 -4.30
C TYR A 248 14.24 2.12 -5.53
N PRO A 249 15.54 1.81 -5.34
CA PRO A 249 16.55 1.79 -6.41
C PRO A 249 16.30 0.73 -7.49
N SER A 250 15.45 -0.24 -7.19
CA SER A 250 14.96 -1.24 -8.13
C SER A 250 13.46 -1.02 -8.35
N PRO A 251 12.94 -1.07 -9.59
CA PRO A 251 11.54 -1.42 -9.76
C PRO A 251 11.30 -2.72 -8.98
N PRO A 252 10.12 -2.92 -8.34
CA PRO A 252 9.83 -4.21 -7.73
C PRO A 252 10.12 -5.29 -8.77
N ALA A 253 10.84 -6.34 -8.33
CA ALA A 253 11.29 -7.47 -9.12
C ALA A 253 10.24 -7.92 -10.17
N PRO A 254 10.63 -8.57 -11.28
CA PRO A 254 9.84 -8.73 -12.52
C PRO A 254 8.51 -9.51 -12.44
N HIS A 255 7.91 -9.61 -11.26
CA HIS A 255 6.51 -9.91 -11.04
C HIS A 255 5.63 -8.70 -11.43
N CYS A 256 6.18 -7.47 -11.35
CA CYS A 256 5.48 -6.22 -11.70
C CYS A 256 5.36 -5.97 -13.23
N SER A 257 6.12 -6.69 -14.08
CA SER A 257 6.09 -6.53 -15.55
C SER A 257 5.41 -7.67 -16.32
N ARG A 258 5.01 -8.76 -15.63
CA ARG A 258 4.41 -9.96 -16.26
C ARG A 258 2.87 -9.93 -16.37
N HIS A 259 2.25 -8.76 -16.32
CA HIS A 259 0.80 -8.62 -16.49
C HIS A 259 0.38 -7.65 -17.60
N LEU A 260 1.26 -6.75 -18.05
CA LEU A 260 0.96 -5.88 -19.20
C LEU A 260 1.11 -6.60 -20.55
N THR A 261 1.94 -7.64 -20.63
CA THR A 261 2.11 -8.48 -21.84
C THR A 261 1.00 -9.51 -22.01
N THR A 262 0.34 -9.94 -20.93
CA THR A 262 -0.79 -10.88 -20.99
C THR A 262 -2.09 -10.19 -21.44
N PHE A 263 -2.27 -8.90 -21.15
CA PHE A 263 -3.42 -8.13 -21.64
C PHE A 263 -3.33 -7.85 -23.16
N SER A 264 -2.15 -7.57 -23.70
CA SER A 264 -1.94 -7.36 -25.13
C SER A 264 -1.95 -8.65 -25.97
N ARG A 265 -2.00 -9.83 -25.33
CA ARG A 265 -2.08 -11.14 -26.00
C ARG A 265 -3.48 -11.77 -26.00
N GLN A 266 -4.45 -11.20 -25.27
CA GLN A 266 -5.86 -11.65 -25.32
C GLN A 266 -6.76 -10.80 -26.23
N ARG A 267 -6.20 -9.86 -27.00
CA ARG A 267 -6.88 -9.18 -28.12
C ARG A 267 -6.09 -9.29 -29.43
N GLY A 268 -5.63 -10.49 -29.74
CA GLY A 268 -5.13 -10.88 -31.06
C GLY A 268 -5.87 -12.12 -31.52
#